data_AF-A0A7V5BCU1-F1
#
_entry.id   AF-A0A7V5BCU1-F1
#
_cell.length_a   1.000
_cell.length_b   1.000
_cell.length_c   1.000
_cell.angle_alpha   90.00
_cell.angle_beta   90.00
_cell.angle_gamma   90.00
#
_symmetry.space_group_name_H-M   'P 1'
#
loop_
_entity.id
_entity.type
_entity.pdbx_description
1 polymer ?
#
loop_
_entity_poly.entity_id
_entity_poly.type
_entity_poly.pdbx_seq_one_letter_code
_entity_poly.pdbx_strand_id
1 'polypeptide(L)'
;MNTTHFLLLLLTIGMLSSCTRKAAVTKSKNATTEEIKQQKSTPEYAPDGTLHGLVMIALDRMPCHGTCPWDRVVFYEDGAVYYTGHKYVDKIGDFKAKTPLETTQNLATQAKKIGFFQMENQYPVDPAQKVADFPMTRISIRKGNLNKTITIQNDFPQELANLVKDIVAATEKLHFQKINKAPESVEAPNNDHGTLILTIKRTPCYGSCPWYEASFYDNGTILYKGEKYVDHIGSFTLQTKPEIVRALTNKAQKIGFFKMEANYPVNPAHKVTDLPTTTIMVKNGRTGKTITMQNEIPPVLIEYTKEIEGTLMRLDYPEKK
;
A
#
# COMPACT_ATOMS: atom_id res chain seq x y z
N MET A 1 60.10 57.02 -25.17
CA MET A 1 60.16 56.23 -26.42
C MET A 1 61.49 55.51 -26.48
N ASN A 2 61.51 54.22 -26.17
CA ASN A 2 62.36 53.20 -26.80
C ASN A 2 62.15 51.86 -26.08
N THR A 3 61.51 50.95 -26.83
CA THR A 3 61.92 49.55 -27.06
C THR A 3 62.54 48.75 -25.91
N THR A 4 61.95 47.59 -25.61
CA THR A 4 62.66 46.30 -25.74
C THR A 4 61.69 45.11 -25.59
N HIS A 5 61.81 44.19 -26.54
CA HIS A 5 61.18 42.88 -26.57
C HIS A 5 61.87 41.88 -25.63
N PHE A 6 61.30 40.67 -25.61
CA PHE A 6 61.97 39.36 -25.52
C PHE A 6 62.02 38.66 -24.16
N LEU A 7 61.07 37.72 -23.99
CA LEU A 7 61.31 36.28 -23.76
C LEU A 7 62.62 35.90 -23.04
N LEU A 8 62.52 35.36 -21.81
CA LEU A 8 63.25 34.13 -21.44
C LEU A 8 62.76 33.53 -20.11
N LEU A 9 62.48 32.22 -20.19
CA LEU A 9 62.52 31.22 -19.12
C LEU A 9 63.70 31.44 -18.16
N LEU A 10 63.52 31.15 -16.86
CA LEU A 10 64.51 30.38 -16.08
C LEU A 10 63.90 29.84 -14.77
N LEU A 11 63.97 28.52 -14.66
CA LEU A 11 63.77 27.72 -13.46
C LEU A 11 64.62 28.24 -12.28
N THR A 12 64.05 28.23 -11.07
CA THR A 12 64.84 27.86 -9.89
C THR A 12 64.13 26.78 -9.08
N ILE A 13 64.91 25.73 -8.85
CA ILE A 13 64.65 24.51 -8.10
C ILE A 13 64.91 24.82 -6.62
N GLY A 14 64.00 24.42 -5.72
CA GLY A 14 64.11 24.66 -4.28
C GLY A 14 63.46 23.56 -3.47
N MET A 15 64.28 22.56 -3.15
CA MET A 15 64.06 21.30 -2.45
C MET A 15 63.30 21.30 -1.10
N LEU A 16 62.69 20.13 -0.84
CA LEU A 16 62.52 19.41 0.43
C LEU A 16 61.56 19.99 1.48
N SER A 17 60.46 19.26 1.72
CA SER A 17 60.18 18.60 3.02
C SER A 17 58.89 17.79 2.94
N SER A 18 59.01 16.47 3.01
CA SER A 18 57.92 15.53 3.21
C SER A 18 57.13 15.84 4.49
N CYS A 19 55.81 15.93 4.37
CA CYS A 19 54.90 15.64 5.48
C CYS A 19 53.69 14.88 4.94
N THR A 20 53.84 13.55 4.92
CA THR A 20 52.74 12.60 4.88
C THR A 20 51.91 12.74 6.14
N ARG A 21 50.75 13.40 6.07
CA ARG A 21 49.72 13.23 7.10
C ARG A 21 48.88 12.01 6.76
N LYS A 22 49.35 10.84 7.21
CA LYS A 22 48.46 9.76 7.63
C LYS A 22 47.66 10.29 8.82
N ALA A 23 46.43 10.74 8.60
CA ALA A 23 45.48 10.85 9.68
C ALA A 23 44.86 9.45 9.88
N ALA A 24 45.14 8.90 11.05
CA ALA A 24 44.84 7.55 11.43
C ALA A 24 43.33 7.26 11.38
N VAL A 25 43.03 6.06 10.89
CA VAL A 25 41.78 5.34 11.12
C VAL A 25 41.53 5.31 12.62
N THR A 26 40.62 6.17 13.07
CA THR A 26 40.13 6.11 14.43
C THR A 26 38.96 5.14 14.41
N LYS A 27 39.17 3.94 14.96
CA LYS A 27 38.12 2.99 15.31
C LYS A 27 37.08 3.72 16.16
N SER A 28 35.94 4.07 15.59
CA SER A 28 34.73 4.30 16.38
C SER A 28 34.00 2.98 16.49
N LYS A 29 34.34 2.22 17.54
CA LYS A 29 33.33 1.35 18.16
C LYS A 29 32.40 2.30 18.91
N ASN A 30 31.18 2.43 18.39
CA ASN A 30 29.97 2.41 19.19
C ASN A 30 28.83 2.07 18.25
N ALA A 31 28.46 0.80 18.25
CA ALA A 31 27.17 0.34 17.81
C ALA A 31 26.15 0.94 18.77
N THR A 32 25.56 2.06 18.39
CA THR A 32 24.29 2.49 18.96
C THR A 32 23.23 1.89 18.06
N THR A 33 22.54 0.89 18.60
CA THR A 33 21.32 0.32 18.05
C THR A 33 20.34 1.46 17.76
N GLU A 34 20.27 1.90 16.50
CA GLU A 34 19.16 2.74 16.05
C GLU A 34 17.90 1.88 16.16
N GLU A 35 17.06 2.24 17.12
CA GLU A 35 15.74 1.66 17.30
C GLU A 35 14.95 1.80 16.00
N ILE A 36 14.67 0.66 15.38
CA ILE A 36 13.71 0.53 14.29
C ILE A 36 12.41 1.16 14.77
N LYS A 37 12.05 2.34 14.23
CA LYS A 37 10.73 2.95 14.42
C LYS A 37 9.67 1.96 13.92
N GLN A 38 9.10 1.20 14.85
CA GLN A 38 7.99 0.28 14.61
C GLN A 38 6.76 1.08 14.20
N GLN A 39 6.41 1.09 12.91
CA GLN A 39 5.08 1.48 12.46
C GLN A 39 4.10 0.35 12.82
N LYS A 40 3.36 0.51 13.93
CA LYS A 40 2.28 -0.39 14.35
C LYS A 40 1.24 -0.44 13.22
N SER A 41 0.93 -1.65 12.75
CA SER A 41 0.28 -1.86 11.47
C SER A 41 -1.11 -2.51 11.62
N THR A 42 -2.08 -2.09 10.79
CA THR A 42 -3.45 -2.64 10.72
C THR A 42 -3.48 -3.99 10.03
N PRO A 43 -4.09 -5.06 10.58
CA PRO A 43 -4.16 -6.35 9.88
C PRO A 43 -4.93 -6.19 8.57
N GLU A 44 -4.33 -6.68 7.49
CA GLU A 44 -4.94 -6.71 6.17
C GLU A 44 -5.62 -8.06 5.96
N TYR A 45 -6.89 -8.02 5.57
CA TYR A 45 -7.77 -9.18 5.48
C TYR A 45 -7.70 -9.79 4.08
N ALA A 46 -7.73 -11.12 3.98
CA ALA A 46 -7.79 -11.77 2.68
C ALA A 46 -9.11 -11.44 1.96
N PRO A 47 -9.11 -11.39 0.60
CA PRO A 47 -10.32 -11.16 -0.21
C PRO A 47 -11.54 -12.04 0.09
N ASP A 48 -11.38 -13.17 0.79
CA ASP A 48 -12.46 -14.13 1.07
C ASP A 48 -12.98 -14.16 2.50
N GLY A 49 -12.49 -13.31 3.41
CA GLY A 49 -12.92 -13.43 4.80
C GLY A 49 -11.88 -13.98 5.77
N THR A 50 -10.74 -14.46 5.29
CA THR A 50 -9.84 -15.22 6.15
C THR A 50 -8.76 -14.33 6.77
N LEU A 51 -8.58 -14.45 8.09
CA LEU A 51 -7.40 -13.91 8.75
C LEU A 51 -6.31 -14.97 8.70
N HIS A 52 -5.15 -14.57 8.21
CA HIS A 52 -3.95 -15.40 8.19
C HIS A 52 -2.90 -14.83 9.14
N GLY A 53 -1.94 -15.68 9.53
CA GLY A 53 -0.82 -15.31 10.41
C GLY A 53 -0.02 -14.10 9.90
N LEU A 54 0.59 -13.38 10.84
CA LEU A 54 1.06 -12.00 10.73
C LEU A 54 2.20 -11.74 9.72
N VAL A 55 2.78 -12.78 9.10
CA VAL A 55 3.71 -12.59 7.98
C VAL A 55 2.96 -12.62 6.66
N MET A 56 2.99 -11.49 5.95
CA MET A 56 2.46 -11.40 4.60
C MET A 56 3.39 -10.63 3.68
N ILE A 57 3.53 -11.13 2.45
CA ILE A 57 4.27 -10.48 1.35
C ILE A 57 3.27 -10.18 0.25
N ALA A 58 3.11 -8.91 -0.07
CA ALA A 58 2.21 -8.45 -1.11
C ALA A 58 2.98 -7.76 -2.25
N LEU A 59 2.57 -8.06 -3.47
CA LEU A 59 3.00 -7.37 -4.68
C LEU A 59 1.75 -6.78 -5.36
N ASP A 60 1.78 -5.48 -5.61
CA ASP A 60 0.69 -4.71 -6.22
C ASP A 60 1.24 -4.02 -7.47
N ARG A 61 0.80 -4.47 -8.65
CA ARG A 61 1.15 -3.85 -9.94
C ARG A 61 0.08 -2.82 -10.26
N MET A 62 0.45 -1.54 -10.24
CA MET A 62 -0.49 -0.43 -10.41
C MET A 62 -0.88 -0.24 -11.88
N PRO A 63 -2.09 0.30 -12.17
CA PRO A 63 -2.50 0.60 -13.54
C PRO A 63 -1.61 1.69 -14.18
N CYS A 64 -1.52 1.69 -15.51
CA CYS A 64 -0.76 2.64 -16.34
C CYS A 64 -1.59 3.10 -17.55
N HIS A 65 -1.08 4.06 -18.34
CA HIS A 65 -1.75 4.60 -19.55
C HIS A 65 -1.81 3.65 -20.77
N GLY A 66 -1.52 2.37 -20.57
CA GLY A 66 -1.43 1.36 -21.63
C GLY A 66 -1.86 -0.02 -21.13
N THR A 67 -1.26 -1.06 -21.70
CA THR A 67 -1.62 -2.47 -21.40
C THR A 67 -0.74 -3.07 -20.30
N CYS A 68 -0.48 -2.33 -19.23
CA CYS A 68 0.27 -2.87 -18.09
C CYS A 68 -0.62 -3.81 -17.27
N PRO A 69 -0.10 -4.98 -16.86
CA PRO A 69 -0.77 -5.83 -15.88
C PRO A 69 -1.16 -5.04 -14.63
N TRP A 70 -2.45 -5.05 -14.29
CA TRP A 70 -2.98 -4.50 -13.05
C TRP A 70 -3.55 -5.62 -12.22
N ASP A 71 -2.84 -5.96 -11.15
CA ASP A 71 -3.21 -7.02 -10.22
C ASP A 71 -2.50 -6.89 -8.89
N ARG A 72 -2.89 -7.79 -7.99
CA ARG A 72 -2.31 -7.91 -6.67
C ARG A 72 -2.19 -9.38 -6.30
N VAL A 73 -1.07 -9.75 -5.71
CA VAL A 73 -0.90 -11.05 -5.04
C VAL A 73 -0.44 -10.86 -3.59
N VAL A 74 -0.95 -11.68 -2.70
CA VAL A 74 -0.64 -11.67 -1.27
C VAL A 74 -0.34 -13.10 -0.82
N PHE A 75 0.88 -13.31 -0.33
CA PHE A 75 1.33 -14.55 0.28
C PHE A 75 1.25 -14.44 1.79
N TYR A 76 0.65 -15.43 2.45
CA TYR A 76 0.56 -15.51 3.90
C TYR A 76 1.47 -16.59 4.48
N GLU A 77 1.80 -16.44 5.77
CA GLU A 77 2.69 -17.33 6.51
C GLU A 77 2.20 -18.78 6.55
N ASP A 78 0.88 -18.98 6.59
CA ASP A 78 0.23 -20.28 6.62
C ASP A 78 0.09 -20.93 5.23
N GLY A 79 0.71 -20.33 4.21
CA GLY A 79 0.74 -20.83 2.85
C GLY A 79 -0.49 -20.48 2.04
N ALA A 80 -1.44 -19.71 2.58
CA ALA A 80 -2.52 -19.17 1.78
C ALA A 80 -2.00 -18.09 0.83
N VAL A 81 -2.51 -18.08 -0.39
CA VAL A 81 -2.18 -17.04 -1.39
C VAL A 81 -3.45 -16.50 -1.99
N TYR A 82 -3.57 -15.18 -2.03
CA TYR A 82 -4.70 -14.49 -2.65
C TYR A 82 -4.22 -13.66 -3.82
N TYR A 83 -4.98 -13.71 -4.90
CA TYR A 83 -4.70 -12.98 -6.10
C TYR A 83 -5.95 -12.24 -6.55
N THR A 84 -5.82 -10.94 -6.79
CA THR A 84 -6.87 -10.10 -7.36
C THR A 84 -6.35 -9.52 -8.66
N GLY A 85 -6.88 -10.00 -9.79
CA GLY A 85 -6.56 -9.44 -11.09
C GLY A 85 -7.61 -8.43 -11.52
N HIS A 86 -7.17 -7.29 -12.02
CA HIS A 86 -8.05 -6.20 -12.40
C HIS A 86 -8.14 -6.02 -13.92
N LYS A 87 -7.00 -5.82 -14.61
CA LYS A 87 -6.95 -5.58 -16.06
C LYS A 87 -5.61 -6.01 -16.65
N TYR A 88 -5.60 -6.36 -17.95
CA TYR A 88 -4.40 -6.79 -18.70
C TYR A 88 -3.63 -7.94 -18.04
N VAL A 89 -4.38 -8.87 -17.43
CA VAL A 89 -3.89 -10.09 -16.81
C VAL A 89 -4.78 -11.27 -17.20
N ASP A 90 -4.21 -12.47 -17.22
CA ASP A 90 -4.91 -13.69 -17.65
C ASP A 90 -6.12 -14.04 -16.77
N LYS A 91 -6.05 -13.70 -15.49
CA LYS A 91 -7.08 -14.00 -14.49
C LYS A 91 -7.62 -12.68 -13.96
N ILE A 92 -8.88 -12.37 -14.25
CA ILE A 92 -9.58 -11.18 -13.73
C ILE A 92 -10.58 -11.62 -12.64
N GLY A 93 -10.57 -10.94 -11.50
CA GLY A 93 -11.36 -11.24 -10.31
C GLY A 93 -10.51 -11.70 -9.11
N ASP A 94 -11.19 -12.17 -8.07
CA ASP A 94 -10.57 -12.66 -6.82
C ASP A 94 -10.34 -14.17 -6.89
N PHE A 95 -9.15 -14.61 -6.50
CA PHE A 95 -8.72 -16.01 -6.51
C PHE A 95 -7.95 -16.35 -5.25
N LYS A 96 -8.00 -17.63 -4.86
CA LYS A 96 -7.19 -18.21 -3.79
C LYS A 96 -6.37 -19.39 -4.29
N ALA A 97 -5.20 -19.58 -3.73
CA ALA A 97 -4.35 -20.74 -3.92
C ALA A 97 -3.69 -21.13 -2.60
N LYS A 98 -2.97 -22.25 -2.62
CA LYS A 98 -2.05 -22.64 -1.55
C LYS A 98 -0.65 -22.80 -2.11
N THR A 99 0.34 -22.47 -1.30
CA THR A 99 1.76 -22.67 -1.58
C THR A 99 2.42 -23.39 -0.39
N PRO A 100 3.52 -24.14 -0.59
CA PRO A 100 4.30 -24.64 0.54
C PRO A 100 4.74 -23.50 1.47
N LEU A 101 4.69 -23.71 2.79
CA LEU A 101 5.11 -22.72 3.79
C LEU A 101 6.53 -22.19 3.54
N GLU A 102 7.40 -23.07 3.04
CA GLU A 102 8.77 -22.75 2.66
C GLU A 102 8.85 -21.67 1.58
N THR A 103 7.87 -21.57 0.67
CA THR A 103 7.84 -20.53 -0.37
C THR A 103 7.76 -19.14 0.25
N THR A 104 6.79 -18.91 1.15
CA THR A 104 6.65 -17.63 1.85
C THR A 104 7.85 -17.35 2.75
N GLN A 105 8.38 -18.37 3.44
CA GLN A 105 9.57 -18.24 4.30
C GLN A 105 10.83 -17.87 3.50
N ASN A 106 11.01 -18.45 2.31
CA ASN A 106 12.14 -18.16 1.44
C ASN A 106 12.06 -16.71 0.91
N LEU A 107 10.90 -16.27 0.45
CA LEU A 107 10.68 -14.87 0.05
C LEU A 107 10.94 -13.90 1.22
N ALA A 108 10.47 -14.22 2.43
CA ALA A 108 10.73 -13.41 3.62
C ALA A 108 12.23 -13.38 4.00
N THR A 109 12.92 -14.49 3.83
CA THR A 109 14.38 -14.61 4.08
C THR A 109 15.18 -13.80 3.07
N GLN A 110 14.79 -13.82 1.79
CA GLN A 110 15.40 -12.97 0.77
C GLN A 110 15.20 -11.48 1.09
N ALA A 111 13.98 -11.07 1.43
CA ALA A 111 13.70 -9.70 1.84
C ALA A 111 14.54 -9.26 3.06
N LYS A 112 14.71 -10.15 4.04
CA LYS A 112 15.62 -9.90 5.17
C LYS A 112 17.07 -9.74 4.71
N LYS A 113 17.55 -10.61 3.82
CA LYS A 113 18.92 -10.60 3.31
C LYS A 113 19.26 -9.30 2.58
N ILE A 114 18.32 -8.73 1.83
CA ILE A 114 18.53 -7.47 1.10
C ILE A 114 18.33 -6.24 1.99
N GLY A 115 17.96 -6.40 3.27
CA GLY A 115 17.70 -5.28 4.16
C GLY A 115 16.43 -4.50 3.79
N PHE A 116 15.38 -5.19 3.34
CA PHE A 116 14.15 -4.57 2.83
C PHE A 116 13.55 -3.50 3.77
N PHE A 117 13.58 -3.73 5.08
CA PHE A 117 13.04 -2.77 6.07
C PHE A 117 13.89 -1.49 6.19
N GLN A 118 15.16 -1.53 5.79
CA GLN A 118 16.10 -0.41 5.80
C GLN A 118 16.13 0.36 4.47
N MET A 119 15.56 -0.18 3.41
CA MET A 119 15.49 0.49 2.10
C MET A 119 14.59 1.73 2.12
N GLU A 120 14.70 2.57 1.10
CA GLU A 120 13.83 3.73 0.93
C GLU A 120 12.38 3.31 0.68
N ASN A 121 11.42 4.17 1.04
CA ASN A 121 10.00 3.90 0.81
C ASN A 121 9.59 4.02 -0.67
N GLN A 122 10.43 4.64 -1.49
CA GLN A 122 10.18 4.82 -2.92
C GLN A 122 11.46 4.81 -3.74
N TYR A 123 11.34 4.35 -4.99
CA TYR A 123 12.38 4.39 -6.00
C TYR A 123 11.81 4.77 -7.39
N PRO A 124 12.46 5.66 -8.16
CA PRO A 124 13.68 6.36 -7.80
C PRO A 124 13.48 7.27 -6.58
N VAL A 125 14.56 7.45 -5.81
CA VAL A 125 14.54 8.25 -4.58
C VAL A 125 14.32 9.72 -4.93
N ASP A 126 14.99 10.18 -5.99
CA ASP A 126 14.80 11.51 -6.56
C ASP A 126 13.54 11.54 -7.45
N PRO A 127 12.52 12.35 -7.10
CA PRO A 127 11.33 12.51 -7.93
C PRO A 127 11.60 13.00 -9.35
N ALA A 128 12.71 13.71 -9.60
CA ALA A 128 13.08 14.19 -10.93
C ALA A 128 13.47 13.05 -11.88
N GLN A 129 13.84 11.88 -11.35
CA GLN A 129 14.16 10.69 -12.12
C GLN A 129 12.92 9.83 -12.44
N LYS A 130 11.75 10.18 -11.88
CA LYS A 130 10.50 9.50 -12.19
C LYS A 130 10.11 9.75 -13.63
N VAL A 131 9.80 8.69 -14.35
CA VAL A 131 9.31 8.79 -15.72
C VAL A 131 7.79 8.93 -15.67
N ALA A 132 7.26 9.97 -16.31
CA ALA A 132 5.82 10.16 -16.41
C ALA A 132 5.15 8.93 -17.05
N ASP A 133 3.97 8.57 -16.54
CA ASP A 133 3.14 7.44 -17.01
C ASP A 133 3.79 6.04 -16.95
N PHE A 134 4.98 5.92 -16.38
CA PHE A 134 5.64 4.63 -16.19
C PHE A 134 4.96 3.85 -15.05
N PRO A 135 4.68 2.55 -15.22
CA PRO A 135 3.96 1.76 -14.23
C PRO A 135 4.70 1.71 -12.90
N MET A 136 3.95 1.74 -11.81
CA MET A 136 4.47 1.58 -10.47
C MET A 136 4.17 0.19 -9.95
N THR A 137 5.08 -0.37 -9.18
CA THR A 137 4.87 -1.61 -8.43
C THR A 137 5.08 -1.33 -6.95
N ARG A 138 4.23 -1.87 -6.07
CA ARG A 138 4.43 -1.79 -4.62
C ARG A 138 4.72 -3.17 -4.07
N ILE A 139 5.77 -3.26 -3.27
CA ILE A 139 6.09 -4.45 -2.48
C ILE A 139 5.80 -4.09 -1.04
N SER A 140 4.94 -4.86 -0.38
CA SER A 140 4.65 -4.69 1.05
C SER A 140 5.01 -5.95 1.80
N ILE A 141 5.78 -5.81 2.87
CA ILE A 141 6.14 -6.92 3.75
C ILE A 141 5.70 -6.56 5.15
N ARG A 142 4.96 -7.48 5.76
CA ARG A 142 4.58 -7.41 7.16
C ARG A 142 5.15 -8.61 7.90
N LYS A 143 5.64 -8.39 9.12
CA LYS A 143 6.04 -9.44 10.06
C LYS A 143 5.69 -9.01 11.47
N GLY A 144 4.62 -9.57 12.02
CA GLY A 144 4.12 -9.16 13.32
C GLY A 144 3.62 -7.70 13.27
N ASN A 145 4.25 -6.85 14.08
CA ASN A 145 3.98 -5.41 14.09
C ASN A 145 4.79 -4.63 13.04
N LEU A 146 5.86 -5.21 12.49
CA LEU A 146 6.68 -4.54 11.49
C LEU A 146 5.95 -4.54 10.15
N ASN A 147 5.82 -3.38 9.53
CA ASN A 147 5.40 -3.24 8.14
C ASN A 147 6.41 -2.39 7.37
N LYS A 148 6.51 -2.63 6.07
CA LYS A 148 7.24 -1.78 5.14
C LYS A 148 6.60 -1.92 3.78
N THR A 149 6.36 -0.79 3.12
CA THR A 149 5.92 -0.73 1.73
C THR A 149 6.94 0.08 0.94
N ILE A 150 7.42 -0.48 -0.16
CA ILE A 150 8.32 0.18 -1.10
C ILE A 150 7.60 0.32 -2.44
N THR A 151 7.51 1.55 -2.96
CA THR A 151 6.96 1.82 -4.30
C THR A 151 8.12 1.97 -5.30
N ILE A 152 8.16 1.17 -6.35
CA ILE A 152 9.20 1.19 -7.38
C ILE A 152 8.62 1.58 -8.75
N GLN A 153 9.42 2.25 -9.57
CA GLN A 153 9.06 2.64 -10.95
C GLN A 153 10.15 2.22 -11.96
N ASN A 154 11.06 3.11 -12.35
CA ASN A 154 12.02 2.90 -13.46
C ASN A 154 13.48 2.72 -13.03
N ASP A 155 13.87 3.19 -11.85
CA ASP A 155 15.24 3.03 -11.32
C ASP A 155 15.17 2.65 -9.84
N PHE A 156 15.68 1.46 -9.50
CA PHE A 156 15.62 0.86 -8.16
C PHE A 156 16.68 -0.25 -8.00
N PRO A 157 17.08 -0.60 -6.77
CA PRO A 157 18.14 -1.60 -6.53
C PRO A 157 17.88 -2.95 -7.20
N GLN A 158 18.92 -3.55 -7.78
CA GLN A 158 18.82 -4.83 -8.50
C GLN A 158 18.35 -5.96 -7.58
N GLU A 159 18.71 -5.91 -6.30
CA GLU A 159 18.27 -6.86 -5.29
C GLU A 159 16.75 -6.82 -5.09
N LEU A 160 16.15 -5.64 -5.18
CA LEU A 160 14.70 -5.46 -5.11
C LEU A 160 14.02 -5.95 -6.40
N ALA A 161 14.65 -5.73 -7.56
CA ALA A 161 14.20 -6.31 -8.83
C ALA A 161 14.16 -7.84 -8.80
N ASN A 162 15.18 -8.46 -8.21
CA ASN A 162 15.25 -9.91 -8.05
C ASN A 162 14.15 -10.44 -7.11
N LEU A 163 13.89 -9.74 -5.99
CA LEU A 163 12.80 -10.12 -5.09
C LEU A 163 11.42 -10.04 -5.79
N VAL A 164 11.17 -8.99 -6.58
CA VAL A 164 9.93 -8.87 -7.37
C VAL A 164 9.81 -10.02 -8.36
N LYS A 165 10.89 -10.33 -9.09
CA LYS A 165 10.93 -11.44 -10.04
C LYS A 165 10.61 -12.77 -9.36
N ASP A 166 11.14 -13.01 -8.16
CA ASP A 166 10.91 -14.24 -7.41
C ASP A 166 9.46 -14.35 -6.91
N ILE A 167 8.83 -13.24 -6.49
CA ILE A 167 7.40 -13.21 -6.13
C ILE A 167 6.53 -13.53 -7.35
N VAL A 168 6.84 -12.94 -8.51
CA VAL A 168 6.12 -13.21 -9.77
C VAL A 168 6.26 -14.68 -10.16
N ALA A 169 7.49 -15.21 -10.17
CA ALA A 169 7.75 -16.61 -10.50
C ALA A 169 7.10 -17.59 -9.51
N ALA A 170 7.01 -17.22 -8.21
CA ALA A 170 6.27 -18.00 -7.22
C ALA A 170 4.77 -18.01 -7.53
N THR A 171 4.22 -16.86 -7.96
CA THR A 171 2.81 -16.70 -8.31
C THR A 171 2.41 -17.52 -9.54
N GLU A 172 3.24 -17.51 -10.58
CA GLU A 172 2.99 -18.24 -11.84
C GLU A 172 2.90 -19.77 -11.67
N LYS A 173 3.56 -20.31 -10.64
CA LYS A 173 3.53 -21.75 -10.30
C LYS A 173 2.25 -22.17 -9.58
N LEU A 174 1.39 -21.24 -9.18
CA LEU A 174 0.22 -21.55 -8.35
C LEU A 174 -1.00 -21.91 -9.18
N HIS A 175 -1.74 -22.91 -8.69
CA HIS A 175 -3.07 -23.25 -9.20
C HIS A 175 -4.14 -22.46 -8.44
N PHE A 176 -4.63 -21.40 -9.07
CA PHE A 176 -5.65 -20.53 -8.51
C PHE A 176 -7.08 -21.07 -8.67
N GLN A 177 -7.84 -21.04 -7.59
CA GLN A 177 -9.27 -21.30 -7.54
C GLN A 177 -10.02 -19.97 -7.43
N LYS A 178 -11.01 -19.75 -8.31
CA LYS A 178 -11.81 -18.52 -8.28
C LYS A 178 -12.62 -18.44 -6.99
N ILE A 179 -12.58 -17.29 -6.34
CA ILE A 179 -13.43 -17.01 -5.18
C ILE A 179 -14.79 -16.55 -5.73
N ASN A 180 -15.76 -17.45 -5.72
CA ASN A 180 -17.15 -17.11 -6.02
C ASN A 180 -17.75 -16.51 -4.74
N LYS A 181 -17.91 -15.18 -4.68
CA LYS A 181 -18.60 -14.53 -3.54
C LYS A 181 -20.06 -15.03 -3.47
N ALA A 182 -20.34 -15.89 -2.50
CA ALA A 182 -21.65 -16.26 -1.96
C ALA A 182 -21.54 -16.23 -0.41
N PRO A 183 -22.65 -15.99 0.32
CA PRO A 183 -22.71 -15.07 1.45
C PRO A 183 -21.77 -15.42 2.61
N GLU A 184 -20.98 -14.43 2.98
CA GLU A 184 -19.96 -14.47 4.03
C GLU A 184 -20.63 -14.51 5.43
N SER A 185 -20.46 -15.63 6.13
CA SER A 185 -20.70 -15.75 7.57
C SER A 185 -19.55 -16.54 8.20
N VAL A 186 -18.41 -15.90 8.44
CA VAL A 186 -17.39 -16.41 9.39
C VAL A 186 -16.79 -15.21 10.13
N GLU A 187 -16.82 -15.30 11.46
CA GLU A 187 -16.39 -14.26 12.40
C GLU A 187 -14.90 -13.94 12.24
N ALA A 188 -14.56 -12.64 12.18
CA ALA A 188 -13.18 -12.17 12.10
C ALA A 188 -12.50 -12.17 13.48
N PRO A 189 -11.18 -12.43 13.58
CA PRO A 189 -10.48 -12.54 14.87
C PRO A 189 -10.25 -11.18 15.52
N ASN A 190 -10.17 -11.19 16.85
CA ASN A 190 -9.92 -10.03 17.71
C ASN A 190 -8.58 -9.36 17.36
N ASN A 191 -8.67 -8.17 16.75
CA ASN A 191 -7.55 -7.24 16.63
C ASN A 191 -7.59 -6.30 17.85
N ASP A 192 -6.44 -5.77 18.28
CA ASP A 192 -6.26 -4.76 19.37
C ASP A 192 -7.10 -3.46 19.16
N HIS A 193 -7.84 -3.37 18.06
CA HIS A 193 -8.65 -2.24 17.64
C HIS A 193 -10.17 -2.49 17.75
N GLY A 194 -10.61 -3.63 18.30
CA GLY A 194 -12.04 -3.98 18.39
C GLY A 194 -12.59 -4.68 17.14
N THR A 195 -13.91 -4.76 17.02
CA THR A 195 -14.58 -5.40 15.87
C THR A 195 -14.65 -4.43 14.70
N LEU A 196 -14.20 -4.84 13.52
CA LEU A 196 -14.36 -4.04 12.30
C LEU A 196 -15.84 -3.89 11.95
N ILE A 197 -16.32 -2.66 11.75
CA ILE A 197 -17.73 -2.35 11.49
C ILE A 197 -17.96 -1.81 10.09
N LEU A 198 -17.07 -0.94 9.60
CA LEU A 198 -17.26 -0.28 8.32
C LEU A 198 -15.92 -0.06 7.64
N THR A 199 -15.86 -0.25 6.33
CA THR A 199 -14.73 0.22 5.51
C THR A 199 -15.23 1.06 4.35
N ILE A 200 -14.44 2.05 3.97
CA ILE A 200 -14.64 2.84 2.75
C ILE A 200 -13.30 2.93 2.01
N LYS A 201 -13.33 2.75 0.69
CA LYS A 201 -12.14 2.86 -0.17
C LYS A 201 -12.49 3.61 -1.44
N ARG A 202 -11.67 4.58 -1.83
CA ARG A 202 -11.73 5.21 -3.16
C ARG A 202 -10.49 4.86 -3.97
N THR A 203 -10.69 4.47 -5.21
CA THR A 203 -9.60 4.24 -6.17
C THR A 203 -9.18 5.55 -6.84
N PRO A 204 -7.94 5.66 -7.34
CA PRO A 204 -7.55 6.81 -8.15
C PRO A 204 -8.38 6.90 -9.45
N CYS A 205 -8.34 8.08 -10.05
CA CYS A 205 -8.84 8.37 -11.39
C CYS A 205 -7.79 9.22 -12.14
N TYR A 206 -8.03 9.53 -13.41
CA TYR A 206 -7.14 10.37 -14.21
C TYR A 206 -7.05 11.83 -13.77
N GLY A 207 -8.07 12.32 -13.07
CA GLY A 207 -8.11 13.68 -12.52
C GLY A 207 -7.64 13.75 -11.06
N SER A 208 -8.21 14.73 -10.34
CA SER A 208 -7.89 14.98 -8.93
C SER A 208 -8.83 14.23 -7.97
N CYS A 209 -9.18 12.98 -8.29
CA CYS A 209 -10.09 12.22 -7.41
C CYS A 209 -9.37 11.81 -6.12
N PRO A 210 -10.01 12.00 -4.95
CA PRO A 210 -9.47 11.53 -3.68
C PRO A 210 -9.15 10.03 -3.71
N TRP A 211 -7.91 9.68 -3.38
CA TRP A 211 -7.46 8.30 -3.24
C TRP A 211 -7.13 8.02 -1.77
N TYR A 212 -7.97 7.21 -1.13
CA TYR A 212 -7.81 6.83 0.27
C TYR A 212 -8.56 5.53 0.61
N GLU A 213 -8.27 4.99 1.77
CA GLU A 213 -9.07 3.96 2.43
C GLU A 213 -9.20 4.24 3.93
N ALA A 214 -10.33 3.85 4.52
CA ALA A 214 -10.59 3.98 5.95
C ALA A 214 -11.32 2.75 6.50
N SER A 215 -10.99 2.36 7.72
CA SER A 215 -11.60 1.26 8.47
C SER A 215 -12.05 1.76 9.84
N PHE A 216 -13.30 1.50 10.20
CA PHE A 216 -13.95 1.95 11.42
C PHE A 216 -14.28 0.75 12.30
N TYR A 217 -13.94 0.84 13.58
CA TYR A 217 -14.14 -0.23 14.56
C TYR A 217 -15.19 0.15 15.60
N ASP A 218 -15.80 -0.87 16.22
CA ASP A 218 -16.88 -0.72 17.20
C ASP A 218 -16.51 0.15 18.42
N ASN A 219 -15.24 0.12 18.81
CA ASN A 219 -14.69 0.92 19.90
C ASN A 219 -14.34 2.38 19.49
N GLY A 220 -14.66 2.78 18.26
CA GLY A 220 -14.38 4.13 17.74
C GLY A 220 -12.97 4.32 17.17
N THR A 221 -12.13 3.28 17.12
CA THR A 221 -10.84 3.36 16.39
C THR A 221 -11.12 3.54 14.89
N ILE A 222 -10.38 4.43 14.23
CA ILE A 222 -10.43 4.61 12.78
C ILE A 222 -9.01 4.53 12.22
N LEU A 223 -8.83 3.66 11.24
CA LEU A 223 -7.56 3.49 10.54
C LEU A 223 -7.73 4.08 9.15
N TYR A 224 -7.06 5.19 8.87
CA TYR A 224 -7.19 5.94 7.63
C TYR A 224 -5.85 5.97 6.89
N LYS A 225 -5.88 5.73 5.58
CA LYS A 225 -4.72 5.84 4.70
C LYS A 225 -5.07 6.71 3.51
N GLY A 226 -4.56 7.92 3.49
CA GLY A 226 -4.65 8.83 2.35
C GLY A 226 -3.44 8.69 1.44
N GLU A 227 -3.67 8.58 0.13
CA GLU A 227 -2.62 8.36 -0.86
C GLU A 227 -2.39 9.62 -1.71
N LYS A 228 -3.44 10.17 -2.34
CA LYS A 228 -3.35 11.35 -3.22
C LYS A 228 -4.66 12.13 -3.28
N TYR A 229 -4.57 13.43 -3.58
CA TYR A 229 -5.72 14.35 -3.72
C TYR A 229 -6.65 14.34 -2.50
N VAL A 230 -6.04 14.24 -1.31
CA VAL A 230 -6.69 14.29 0.00
C VAL A 230 -5.89 15.22 0.90
N ASP A 231 -6.57 15.85 1.86
CA ASP A 231 -5.96 16.81 2.78
C ASP A 231 -4.88 16.15 3.66
N HIS A 232 -5.12 14.89 4.05
CA HIS A 232 -4.23 14.11 4.88
C HIS A 232 -3.65 12.93 4.11
N ILE A 233 -2.41 13.08 3.62
CA ILE A 233 -1.64 11.99 2.98
C ILE A 233 -0.79 11.27 4.02
N GLY A 234 -0.89 9.94 4.08
CA GLY A 234 -0.20 9.08 5.04
C GLY A 234 -1.14 8.07 5.69
N SER A 235 -0.61 7.27 6.62
CA SER A 235 -1.39 6.34 7.45
C SER A 235 -1.59 6.92 8.84
N PHE A 236 -2.83 6.91 9.32
CA PHE A 236 -3.26 7.53 10.57
C PHE A 236 -4.11 6.53 11.37
N THR A 237 -3.85 6.47 12.68
CA THR A 237 -4.76 5.87 13.66
C THR A 237 -5.43 7.01 14.39
N LEU A 238 -6.74 7.11 14.21
CA LEU A 238 -7.58 8.17 14.73
C LEU A 238 -8.57 7.57 15.73
N GLN A 239 -9.11 8.42 16.60
CA GLN A 239 -10.11 8.02 17.56
C GLN A 239 -11.37 8.85 17.38
N THR A 240 -12.52 8.20 17.40
CA THR A 240 -13.83 8.83 17.50
C THR A 240 -14.65 8.23 18.63
N LYS A 241 -15.81 8.81 18.88
CA LYS A 241 -16.80 8.28 19.83
C LYS A 241 -17.45 7.02 19.24
N PRO A 242 -17.50 5.88 19.97
CA PRO A 242 -18.17 4.64 19.52
C PRO A 242 -19.60 4.87 19.01
N GLU A 243 -20.31 5.86 19.55
CA GLU A 243 -21.67 6.25 19.13
C GLU A 243 -21.71 6.71 17.68
N ILE A 244 -20.65 7.34 17.17
CA ILE A 244 -20.56 7.83 15.79
C ILE A 244 -20.47 6.63 14.84
N VAL A 245 -19.62 5.63 15.16
CA VAL A 245 -19.53 4.41 14.35
C VAL A 245 -20.86 3.66 14.35
N ARG A 246 -21.50 3.53 15.53
CA ARG A 246 -22.84 2.93 15.64
C ARG A 246 -23.90 3.68 14.83
N ALA A 247 -23.83 5.02 14.78
CA ALA A 247 -24.75 5.82 13.98
C ALA A 247 -24.61 5.53 12.48
N LEU A 248 -23.38 5.37 11.97
CA LEU A 248 -23.13 4.99 10.58
C LEU A 248 -23.72 3.60 10.26
N THR A 249 -23.55 2.62 11.15
CA THR A 249 -24.15 1.28 10.98
C THR A 249 -25.68 1.31 11.01
N ASN A 250 -26.27 2.08 11.93
CA ASN A 250 -27.72 2.25 12.02
C ASN A 250 -28.27 2.94 10.77
N LYS A 251 -27.54 3.92 10.22
CA LYS A 251 -27.89 4.57 8.95
C LYS A 251 -27.87 3.55 7.81
N ALA A 252 -26.85 2.69 7.73
CA ALA A 252 -26.78 1.62 6.73
C ALA A 252 -28.00 0.68 6.78
N GLN A 253 -28.42 0.29 7.99
CA GLN A 253 -29.64 -0.50 8.17
C GLN A 253 -30.88 0.26 7.70
N LYS A 254 -31.01 1.54 8.09
CA LYS A 254 -32.17 2.39 7.76
C LYS A 254 -32.32 2.61 6.25
N ILE A 255 -31.22 2.77 5.51
CA ILE A 255 -31.26 2.92 4.05
C ILE A 255 -31.45 1.58 3.32
N GLY A 256 -31.50 0.45 4.06
CA GLY A 256 -31.61 -0.87 3.45
C GLY A 256 -30.34 -1.32 2.74
N PHE A 257 -29.16 -0.87 3.17
CA PHE A 257 -27.85 -1.16 2.57
C PHE A 257 -27.69 -2.65 2.27
N PHE A 258 -28.04 -3.50 3.25
CA PHE A 258 -27.94 -4.96 3.15
C PHE A 258 -28.77 -5.60 2.03
N LYS A 259 -29.78 -4.90 1.49
CA LYS A 259 -30.66 -5.36 0.41
C LYS A 259 -30.33 -4.77 -0.97
N MET A 260 -29.41 -3.81 -1.05
CA MET A 260 -29.05 -3.14 -2.32
C MET A 260 -28.23 -4.03 -3.25
N GLU A 261 -28.02 -3.61 -4.49
CA GLU A 261 -27.11 -4.34 -5.39
C GLU A 261 -25.66 -4.22 -4.91
N ALA A 262 -24.86 -5.25 -5.19
CA ALA A 262 -23.44 -5.25 -4.82
C ALA A 262 -22.59 -4.32 -5.71
N ASN A 263 -23.11 -3.93 -6.88
CA ASN A 263 -22.38 -3.11 -7.85
C ASN A 263 -23.26 -2.01 -8.44
N TYR A 264 -22.69 -0.82 -8.60
CA TYR A 264 -23.24 0.30 -9.34
C TYR A 264 -22.18 0.84 -10.32
N PRO A 265 -22.44 0.87 -11.63
CA PRO A 265 -23.69 0.51 -12.28
C PRO A 265 -23.97 -1.00 -12.17
N VAL A 266 -25.26 -1.35 -12.13
CA VAL A 266 -25.70 -2.75 -12.03
C VAL A 266 -25.30 -3.51 -13.30
N ASN A 267 -25.41 -2.85 -14.46
CA ASN A 267 -24.91 -3.36 -15.72
C ASN A 267 -23.41 -3.02 -15.89
N PRO A 268 -22.50 -4.01 -15.93
CA PRO A 268 -21.06 -3.77 -16.09
C PRO A 268 -20.70 -3.03 -17.39
N ALA A 269 -21.55 -3.13 -18.43
CA ALA A 269 -21.32 -2.43 -19.70
C ALA A 269 -21.41 -0.89 -19.57
N HIS A 270 -22.01 -0.39 -18.49
CA HIS A 270 -22.13 1.05 -18.23
C HIS A 270 -20.99 1.60 -17.37
N LYS A 271 -20.00 0.75 -17.02
CA LYS A 271 -18.80 1.21 -16.32
C LYS A 271 -18.00 2.17 -17.20
N VAL A 272 -17.51 3.24 -16.60
CA VAL A 272 -16.74 4.28 -17.29
C VAL A 272 -15.27 4.15 -16.89
N THR A 273 -14.37 4.01 -17.85
CA THR A 273 -12.96 3.65 -17.62
C THR A 273 -12.18 4.63 -16.74
N ASP A 274 -12.67 5.86 -16.53
CA ASP A 274 -11.92 6.94 -15.87
C ASP A 274 -12.60 7.50 -14.61
N LEU A 275 -13.69 6.89 -14.14
CA LEU A 275 -14.35 7.29 -12.90
C LEU A 275 -13.78 6.55 -11.69
N PRO A 276 -13.60 7.22 -10.54
CA PRO A 276 -13.15 6.56 -9.32
C PRO A 276 -14.20 5.56 -8.86
N THR A 277 -13.75 4.39 -8.40
CA THR A 277 -14.60 3.41 -7.74
C THR A 277 -14.57 3.68 -6.24
N THR A 278 -15.75 3.83 -5.63
CA THR A 278 -15.93 3.82 -4.18
C THR A 278 -16.40 2.45 -3.75
N THR A 279 -15.77 1.83 -2.76
CA THR A 279 -16.18 0.55 -2.20
C THR A 279 -16.50 0.75 -0.72
N ILE A 280 -17.71 0.37 -0.30
CA ILE A 280 -18.13 0.45 1.10
C ILE A 280 -18.49 -0.95 1.57
N MET A 281 -17.91 -1.37 2.70
CA MET A 281 -18.34 -2.56 3.42
C MET A 281 -18.97 -2.13 4.74
N VAL A 282 -20.10 -2.73 5.10
CA VAL A 282 -20.72 -2.56 6.42
C VAL A 282 -20.99 -3.93 7.04
N LYS A 283 -20.60 -4.10 8.30
CA LYS A 283 -20.93 -5.27 9.13
C LYS A 283 -22.07 -4.96 10.09
N ASN A 284 -22.93 -5.95 10.28
CA ASN A 284 -23.97 -5.99 11.29
C ASN A 284 -23.92 -7.35 11.98
N GLY A 285 -23.27 -7.39 13.15
CA GLY A 285 -22.90 -8.62 13.82
C GLY A 285 -22.04 -9.51 12.93
N ARG A 286 -22.49 -10.74 12.68
CA ARG A 286 -21.80 -11.73 11.83
C ARG A 286 -21.98 -11.52 10.34
N THR A 287 -22.90 -10.64 9.93
CA THR A 287 -23.23 -10.42 8.52
C THR A 287 -22.50 -9.20 7.99
N GLY A 288 -21.96 -9.26 6.77
CA GLY A 288 -21.35 -8.15 6.08
C GLY A 288 -21.94 -7.96 4.70
N LYS A 289 -21.93 -6.74 4.19
CA LYS A 289 -22.17 -6.48 2.77
C LYS A 289 -21.17 -5.48 2.25
N THR A 290 -20.72 -5.72 1.02
CA THR A 290 -19.86 -4.81 0.28
C THR A 290 -20.62 -4.32 -0.95
N ILE A 291 -20.59 -3.00 -1.17
CA ILE A 291 -21.12 -2.34 -2.35
C ILE A 291 -19.99 -1.57 -3.03
N THR A 292 -19.79 -1.86 -4.31
CA THR A 292 -18.83 -1.20 -5.18
C THR A 292 -19.58 -0.25 -6.12
N MET A 293 -19.23 1.03 -6.14
CA MET A 293 -19.97 2.06 -6.85
C MET A 293 -19.05 2.97 -7.67
N GLN A 294 -19.43 3.28 -8.90
CA GLN A 294 -18.70 4.15 -9.83
C GLN A 294 -19.62 5.23 -10.42
N ASN A 295 -20.70 4.82 -11.08
CA ASN A 295 -21.77 5.65 -11.63
C ASN A 295 -23.13 4.99 -11.43
N GLU A 296 -24.23 5.68 -11.76
CA GLU A 296 -25.61 5.21 -11.53
C GLU A 296 -25.90 4.87 -10.07
N ILE A 297 -25.28 5.64 -9.16
CA ILE A 297 -25.35 5.40 -7.72
C ILE A 297 -26.68 5.92 -7.18
N PRO A 298 -27.47 5.11 -6.45
CA PRO A 298 -28.67 5.56 -5.77
C PRO A 298 -28.39 6.78 -4.87
N PRO A 299 -29.23 7.84 -4.88
CA PRO A 299 -29.00 9.04 -4.06
C PRO A 299 -28.76 8.75 -2.58
N VAL A 300 -29.47 7.76 -2.02
CA VAL A 300 -29.29 7.32 -0.63
C VAL A 300 -27.90 6.76 -0.32
N LEU A 301 -27.22 6.14 -1.30
CA LEU A 301 -25.83 5.67 -1.16
C LEU A 301 -24.83 6.83 -1.29
N ILE A 302 -25.14 7.82 -2.13
CA ILE A 302 -24.33 9.05 -2.23
C ILE A 302 -24.37 9.80 -0.90
N GLU A 303 -25.56 9.98 -0.31
CA GLU A 303 -25.72 10.62 1.00
C GLU A 303 -24.99 9.86 2.11
N TYR A 304 -25.12 8.53 2.13
CA TYR A 304 -24.42 7.69 3.10
C TYR A 304 -22.89 7.78 2.96
N THR A 305 -22.39 7.80 1.72
CA THR A 305 -20.96 8.01 1.44
C THR A 305 -20.50 9.36 1.98
N LYS A 306 -21.26 10.44 1.72
CA LYS A 306 -20.95 11.79 2.23
C LYS A 306 -20.95 11.84 3.76
N GLU A 307 -21.80 11.09 4.43
CA GLU A 307 -21.86 11.04 5.90
C GLU A 307 -20.62 10.36 6.51
N ILE A 308 -20.14 9.29 5.87
CA ILE A 308 -18.87 8.63 6.23
C ILE A 308 -17.71 9.60 5.99
N GLU A 309 -17.66 10.24 4.82
CA GLU A 309 -16.59 11.19 4.46
C GLU A 309 -16.59 12.41 5.37
N GLY A 310 -17.76 12.97 5.67
CA GLY A 310 -17.91 14.06 6.62
C GLY A 310 -17.55 13.67 8.06
N THR A 311 -17.61 12.39 8.40
CA THR A 311 -17.03 11.89 9.66
C THR A 311 -15.52 11.95 9.61
N LEU A 312 -14.88 11.46 8.54
CA LEU A 312 -13.43 11.52 8.35
C LEU A 312 -12.89 12.96 8.36
N MET A 313 -13.60 13.90 7.74
CA MET A 313 -13.18 15.32 7.66
C MET A 313 -13.23 16.05 9.00
N ARG A 314 -14.00 15.57 9.97
CA ARG A 314 -14.17 16.20 11.30
C ARG A 314 -13.24 15.61 12.36
N LEU A 315 -12.37 14.67 11.99
CA LEU A 315 -11.41 14.06 12.92
C LEU A 315 -10.17 14.94 13.04
N ASP A 316 -9.58 14.94 14.23
CA ASP A 316 -8.31 15.60 14.48
C ASP A 316 -7.17 14.70 13.98
N TYR A 317 -6.55 15.09 12.86
CA TYR A 317 -5.36 14.41 12.34
C TYR A 317 -4.12 14.97 13.03
N PRO A 318 -3.20 14.11 13.50
CA PRO A 318 -1.92 14.60 14.02
C PRO A 318 -1.14 15.33 12.92
N GLU A 319 -0.62 16.51 13.25
CA GLU A 319 0.19 17.30 12.32
C GLU A 319 1.41 16.51 11.85
N LYS A 320 1.75 16.66 10.57
CA LYS A 320 3.02 16.15 10.02
C LYS A 320 4.16 16.89 10.72
N LYS A 321 4.90 16.19 11.58
CA LYS A 321 6.23 16.64 12.04
C LYS A 321 7.24 16.54 10.91
#